data_AF-A0A4R8DK63-F1
#
_entry.id   AF-A0A4R8DK63-F1
#
_cell.length_a   1.000
_cell.length_b   1.000
_cell.length_c   1.000
_cell.angle_alpha   90.00
_cell.angle_beta   90.00
_cell.angle_gamma   90.00
#
_symmetry.space_group_name_H-M   'P 1'
#
loop_
_entity.id
_entity.type
_entity.pdbx_description
1 polymer ?
#
loop_
_entity_poly.entity_id
_entity_poly.type
_entity_poly.pdbx_seq_one_letter_code
_entity_poly.pdbx_strand_id
1 'polypeptide(L)'
;MLHDDTLARLQYISPPAQEAETTSHDSDPPSLVESPGADERTSEVELRGDVANVASTADDSTASTSRLADETGYQPAASSPRTEQLPTDIEAAAAKDQKLAGDSVPAGCSDLLETDAVAAGIDSEPGSLAGVDEVAELEHEFVGDASPEEMDQYRRIREADDVDALADQSGMPHEVIEEAKQHLFQRQHDVAVGPDDVRHGYFTPDALYGDLWERVASGAELTDKNRMEFWSFLAHEYVESRLMAAGLPYRSPDPEAWDQSGTPLATSDYPSAHNTAPLSTRSSRMDLLILWDSSLDIPRGDLRVAEDLSNLDEVVRVAKEGLGL
;
A
#
# COMPACT_ATOMS: atom_id res chain seq x y z
N MET A 1 0.05 -39.59 4.56
CA MET A 1 -0.31 -38.47 3.68
C MET A 1 0.41 -37.25 4.24
N LEU A 2 1.04 -36.47 3.37
CA LEU A 2 1.83 -35.30 3.75
C LEU A 2 1.36 -34.11 2.88
N HIS A 3 1.41 -32.94 3.50
CA HIS A 3 1.11 -31.58 3.04
C HIS A 3 0.99 -31.30 1.54
N ASP A 4 0.04 -30.41 1.21
CA ASP A 4 0.07 -29.56 0.01
C ASP A 4 -0.43 -28.14 0.35
N ASP A 5 0.12 -27.58 1.42
CA ASP A 5 -0.29 -26.30 2.02
C ASP A 5 0.33 -25.09 1.27
N THR A 6 -0.12 -24.83 0.03
CA THR A 6 0.47 -23.76 -0.80
C THR A 6 -0.50 -22.93 -1.67
N LEU A 7 -1.82 -23.06 -1.50
CA LEU A 7 -2.83 -22.54 -2.45
C LEU A 7 -3.48 -21.17 -2.09
N ALA A 8 -2.78 -20.30 -1.36
CA ALA A 8 -3.23 -18.91 -1.09
C ALA A 8 -2.23 -17.82 -1.50
N ARG A 9 -1.03 -18.17 -1.99
CA ARG A 9 0.11 -17.23 -2.17
C ARG A 9 0.42 -16.83 -3.63
N LEU A 10 -0.57 -16.83 -4.52
CA LEU A 10 -0.36 -16.54 -5.95
C LEU A 10 -1.37 -15.55 -6.56
N GLN A 11 -1.13 -14.25 -6.36
CA GLN A 11 -1.62 -13.19 -7.26
C GLN A 11 -0.53 -12.17 -7.67
N TYR A 12 0.75 -12.59 -7.66
CA TYR A 12 1.87 -11.74 -8.09
C TYR A 12 2.57 -12.30 -9.32
N ILE A 13 2.07 -11.91 -10.51
CA ILE A 13 2.67 -12.29 -11.80
C ILE A 13 4.05 -11.63 -11.96
N SER A 14 5.10 -12.34 -11.55
CA SER A 14 6.45 -12.08 -12.04
C SER A 14 6.60 -12.73 -13.41
N PRO A 15 7.12 -12.03 -14.44
CA PRO A 15 7.46 -12.67 -15.71
C PRO A 15 8.55 -13.72 -15.45
N PRO A 16 8.56 -14.86 -16.17
CA PRO A 16 9.59 -15.87 -15.99
C PRO A 16 10.96 -15.28 -16.29
N ALA A 17 11.91 -15.49 -15.36
CA ALA A 17 13.31 -15.17 -15.63
C ALA A 17 13.76 -15.99 -16.84
N GLN A 18 14.42 -15.34 -17.80
CA GLN A 18 15.04 -16.07 -18.92
C GLN A 18 16.17 -16.93 -18.38
N GLU A 19 15.96 -18.24 -18.31
CA GLU A 19 17.02 -19.20 -18.03
C GLU A 19 18.06 -19.10 -19.15
N ALA A 20 19.24 -18.57 -18.83
CA ALA A 20 20.37 -18.61 -19.73
C ALA A 20 20.87 -20.05 -19.81
N GLU A 21 20.80 -20.69 -20.99
CA GLU A 21 21.27 -22.06 -21.22
C GLU A 21 22.80 -22.17 -20.97
N THR A 22 23.19 -22.50 -19.74
CA THR A 22 24.57 -22.84 -19.41
C THR A 22 24.81 -24.34 -19.54
N THR A 23 24.83 -24.85 -20.76
CA THR A 23 25.25 -26.23 -21.05
C THR A 23 26.72 -26.41 -20.64
N SER A 24 27.00 -27.26 -19.65
CA SER A 24 28.34 -27.44 -19.10
C SER A 24 29.08 -28.66 -19.67
N HIS A 25 30.36 -28.44 -20.00
CA HIS A 25 31.45 -29.41 -20.14
C HIS A 25 31.26 -30.69 -21.00
N ASP A 26 32.18 -30.89 -21.96
CA ASP A 26 33.17 -31.96 -21.77
C ASP A 26 34.54 -31.67 -22.44
N SER A 27 35.61 -32.11 -21.76
CA SER A 27 36.98 -32.51 -22.17
C SER A 27 37.95 -31.65 -23.04
N ASP A 28 39.21 -31.65 -22.55
CA ASP A 28 40.54 -31.58 -23.20
C ASP A 28 41.13 -30.31 -23.91
N PRO A 29 42.27 -29.79 -23.39
CA PRO A 29 43.26 -28.93 -24.07
C PRO A 29 44.58 -29.73 -24.36
N PRO A 30 45.77 -29.15 -24.72
CA PRO A 30 46.13 -27.80 -25.20
C PRO A 30 46.99 -27.75 -26.51
N SER A 31 47.11 -26.58 -27.14
CA SER A 31 48.32 -26.14 -27.89
C SER A 31 48.26 -24.61 -28.08
N LEU A 32 49.22 -23.79 -27.62
CA LEU A 32 50.55 -23.53 -28.21
C LEU A 32 50.54 -23.12 -29.70
N VAL A 33 50.46 -21.81 -29.96
CA VAL A 33 51.13 -21.04 -31.05
C VAL A 33 51.46 -19.63 -30.51
N GLU A 34 52.39 -18.92 -31.13
CA GLU A 34 53.07 -17.71 -30.62
C GLU A 34 52.41 -16.36 -30.97
N SER A 35 52.84 -15.31 -30.25
CA SER A 35 52.75 -13.88 -30.61
C SER A 35 53.68 -13.53 -31.80
N PRO A 36 53.87 -12.26 -32.24
CA PRO A 36 53.22 -10.99 -31.86
C PRO A 36 52.75 -10.12 -33.06
N GLY A 37 52.18 -8.95 -32.75
CA GLY A 37 52.01 -7.82 -33.69
C GLY A 37 51.99 -6.51 -32.91
N ALA A 38 52.73 -5.49 -33.38
CA ALA A 38 52.94 -4.21 -32.69
C ALA A 38 52.53 -3.02 -33.58
N ASP A 39 52.93 -1.81 -33.15
CA ASP A 39 52.74 -0.49 -33.79
C ASP A 39 51.31 0.09 -33.76
N GLU A 40 51.11 1.41 -33.75
CA GLU A 40 51.82 2.54 -33.11
C GLU A 40 50.94 3.80 -33.31
N ARG A 41 51.24 4.91 -32.59
CA ARG A 41 50.74 6.29 -32.82
C ARG A 41 49.26 6.54 -32.49
N THR A 42 48.83 7.57 -31.75
CA THR A 42 49.25 8.98 -31.54
C THR A 42 49.07 9.92 -32.72
N SER A 43 48.07 10.80 -32.65
CA SER A 43 48.19 12.26 -32.91
C SER A 43 46.90 12.99 -32.53
N GLU A 44 47.04 14.17 -31.94
CA GLU A 44 45.96 15.14 -31.72
C GLU A 44 45.68 15.93 -33.00
N VAL A 45 44.46 16.44 -33.18
CA VAL A 45 44.17 17.62 -34.02
C VAL A 45 43.09 18.47 -33.36
N GLU A 46 43.46 19.60 -32.77
CA GLU A 46 42.55 20.75 -32.64
C GLU A 46 42.25 21.32 -34.04
N LEU A 47 41.05 21.83 -34.27
CA LEU A 47 40.85 22.94 -35.21
C LEU A 47 39.70 23.85 -34.75
N ARG A 48 39.97 25.16 -34.74
CA ARG A 48 39.03 26.22 -34.35
C ARG A 48 38.54 27.01 -35.57
N GLY A 49 37.39 27.65 -35.40
CA GLY A 49 37.00 28.86 -36.15
C GLY A 49 36.16 28.59 -37.40
N ASP A 50 35.40 29.58 -37.89
CA ASP A 50 35.11 30.90 -37.31
C ASP A 50 33.86 31.50 -38.01
N VAL A 51 33.42 32.69 -37.56
CA VAL A 51 32.48 33.66 -38.19
C VAL A 51 31.04 33.22 -38.53
N ALA A 52 30.04 34.11 -38.65
CA ALA A 52 29.72 35.41 -37.99
C ALA A 52 28.34 35.89 -38.53
N ASN A 53 27.77 36.95 -37.91
CA ASN A 53 26.73 37.85 -38.47
C ASN A 53 25.31 37.22 -38.66
N VAL A 54 24.19 37.96 -38.63
CA VAL A 54 23.90 39.41 -38.45
C VAL A 54 22.73 39.55 -37.44
N ALA A 55 22.65 40.67 -36.71
CA ALA A 55 21.46 41.06 -35.95
C ALA A 55 20.82 42.35 -36.52
N SER A 56 19.48 42.38 -36.62
CA SER A 56 18.65 43.58 -36.88
C SER A 56 17.21 43.30 -36.42
N THR A 57 16.73 43.89 -35.32
CA THR A 57 15.98 45.17 -35.21
C THR A 57 14.47 45.05 -35.49
N ALA A 58 13.67 45.90 -34.85
CA ALA A 58 12.22 45.78 -34.75
C ALA A 58 11.43 46.80 -35.60
N ASP A 59 10.12 46.58 -35.65
CA ASP A 59 9.04 47.53 -35.29
C ASP A 59 7.99 47.93 -36.35
N ASP A 60 6.81 48.24 -35.81
CA ASP A 60 5.62 48.98 -36.25
C ASP A 60 4.67 48.50 -37.39
N SER A 61 3.48 48.10 -36.92
CA SER A 61 2.09 48.25 -37.42
C SER A 61 1.75 48.74 -38.85
N THR A 62 0.68 48.13 -39.43
CA THR A 62 -0.52 48.91 -39.85
C THR A 62 -1.85 48.13 -39.77
N ALA A 63 -2.89 48.84 -39.34
CA ALA A 63 -4.26 48.47 -39.01
C ALA A 63 -5.17 47.76 -40.05
N SER A 64 -6.22 47.08 -39.54
CA SER A 64 -7.60 47.01 -40.10
C SER A 64 -8.59 46.35 -39.09
N THR A 65 -9.03 46.98 -38.01
CA THR A 65 -10.19 47.91 -37.85
C THR A 65 -11.56 47.49 -38.44
N SER A 66 -12.41 46.85 -37.62
CA SER A 66 -13.86 47.15 -37.42
C SER A 66 -14.38 46.34 -36.21
N ARG A 67 -14.86 46.96 -35.11
CA ARG A 67 -16.22 47.53 -34.88
C ARG A 67 -17.31 46.45 -34.83
N LEU A 68 -18.20 46.35 -33.83
CA LEU A 68 -18.48 47.05 -32.55
C LEU A 68 -19.13 46.00 -31.60
N ALA A 69 -19.38 46.17 -30.30
CA ALA A 69 -19.46 47.32 -29.36
C ALA A 69 -18.72 46.92 -28.02
N ASP A 70 -18.62 47.63 -26.88
CA ASP A 70 -19.43 48.65 -26.16
C ASP A 70 -20.79 48.10 -25.63
N GLU A 71 -21.28 48.32 -24.41
CA GLU A 71 -20.96 49.15 -23.22
C GLU A 71 -21.29 48.34 -21.93
N THR A 72 -20.89 48.63 -20.67
CA THR A 72 -19.78 49.38 -20.00
C THR A 72 -19.69 48.90 -18.53
N GLY A 73 -18.57 49.13 -17.80
CA GLY A 73 -18.45 48.76 -16.37
C GLY A 73 -17.07 49.09 -15.75
N TYR A 74 -16.95 50.25 -15.08
CA TYR A 74 -15.65 50.88 -14.78
C TYR A 74 -14.97 50.44 -13.45
N GLN A 75 -13.65 50.65 -13.38
CA GLN A 75 -12.71 50.40 -12.25
C GLN A 75 -12.77 51.56 -11.19
N PRO A 76 -11.87 51.75 -10.17
CA PRO A 76 -10.60 51.07 -9.84
C PRO A 76 -10.30 50.84 -8.32
N ALA A 77 -9.02 50.55 -8.01
CA ALA A 77 -8.52 49.97 -6.75
C ALA A 77 -7.90 50.97 -5.73
N ALA A 78 -7.61 50.44 -4.53
CA ALA A 78 -6.63 50.91 -3.53
C ALA A 78 -6.04 49.64 -2.86
N SER A 79 -4.73 49.40 -2.75
CA SER A 79 -3.67 50.13 -2.02
C SER A 79 -3.69 49.90 -0.49
N SER A 80 -2.85 48.96 -0.03
CA SER A 80 -2.40 48.77 1.37
C SER A 80 -1.57 49.98 1.87
N PRO A 81 -1.27 50.17 3.18
CA PRO A 81 -0.33 49.29 3.92
C PRO A 81 -0.54 49.23 5.48
N ARG A 82 0.53 48.84 6.21
CA ARG A 82 0.79 48.97 7.67
C ARG A 82 0.22 47.81 8.53
N THR A 83 0.98 46.99 9.28
CA THR A 83 2.21 47.10 10.13
C THR A 83 1.95 47.51 11.57
N GLU A 84 1.93 46.53 12.49
CA GLU A 84 2.27 46.57 13.93
C GLU A 84 2.01 45.16 14.54
N GLN A 85 2.45 44.77 15.75
CA GLN A 85 3.81 44.68 16.32
C GLN A 85 3.76 43.69 17.52
N LEU A 86 4.84 42.98 17.87
CA LEU A 86 4.90 42.02 19.00
C LEU A 86 5.04 42.70 20.38
N PRO A 87 4.53 42.02 21.43
CA PRO A 87 5.27 41.77 22.69
C PRO A 87 5.35 40.24 22.96
N THR A 88 6.52 39.60 23.05
CA THR A 88 7.45 39.48 24.21
C THR A 88 6.92 38.70 25.43
N ASP A 89 7.47 37.49 25.60
CA ASP A 89 8.02 36.88 26.83
C ASP A 89 7.19 36.78 28.13
N ILE A 90 6.95 35.53 28.57
CA ILE A 90 6.90 35.14 30.00
C ILE A 90 7.74 33.85 30.16
N GLU A 91 8.47 33.76 31.28
CA GLU A 91 9.47 32.72 31.56
C GLU A 91 8.90 31.38 32.10
N ALA A 92 9.77 30.38 32.20
CA ALA A 92 9.50 29.05 32.70
C ALA A 92 9.28 28.98 34.23
N ALA A 93 8.64 27.90 34.68
CA ALA A 93 8.69 27.45 36.07
C ALA A 93 8.88 25.93 36.14
N ALA A 94 10.03 25.48 36.62
CA ALA A 94 10.28 24.07 36.95
C ALA A 94 10.19 23.87 38.48
N ALA A 95 9.62 22.75 38.91
CA ALA A 95 9.58 22.33 40.31
C ALA A 95 10.01 20.86 40.43
N LYS A 96 10.71 20.52 41.52
CA LYS A 96 11.36 19.22 41.76
C LYS A 96 10.82 18.52 43.00
N ASP A 97 11.08 17.21 43.03
CA ASP A 97 11.38 16.38 44.21
C ASP A 97 10.48 16.49 45.45
N GLN A 98 9.84 15.36 45.79
CA GLN A 98 9.88 14.89 47.17
C GLN A 98 10.00 13.36 47.23
N LYS A 99 10.53 12.85 48.34
CA LYS A 99 11.21 11.54 48.45
C LYS A 99 10.98 10.94 49.84
N LEU A 100 11.08 9.60 49.97
CA LEU A 100 10.97 8.79 51.21
C LEU A 100 9.51 8.62 51.69
N ALA A 101 9.10 7.61 52.49
CA ALA A 101 9.51 6.21 52.70
C ALA A 101 8.46 5.55 53.66
N GLY A 102 8.27 4.22 53.75
CA GLY A 102 8.81 3.10 52.96
C GLY A 102 8.96 1.80 53.78
N ASP A 103 8.84 0.64 53.11
CA ASP A 103 9.18 -0.73 53.57
C ASP A 103 8.26 -1.42 54.63
N SER A 104 8.45 -2.76 54.75
CA SER A 104 7.93 -3.73 55.73
C SER A 104 6.48 -4.27 55.59
N VAL A 105 6.40 -5.54 55.15
CA VAL A 105 5.32 -6.50 55.43
C VAL A 105 5.61 -7.20 56.78
N PRO A 106 4.60 -7.72 57.51
CA PRO A 106 4.51 -9.18 57.64
C PRO A 106 3.06 -9.73 57.70
N ALA A 107 2.92 -11.06 57.65
CA ALA A 107 1.64 -11.79 57.70
C ALA A 107 1.30 -12.34 59.11
N GLY A 108 0.05 -12.76 59.36
CA GLY A 108 -0.29 -13.54 60.56
C GLY A 108 -1.78 -13.78 60.90
N CYS A 109 -2.32 -14.91 60.43
CA CYS A 109 -3.23 -15.89 61.09
C CYS A 109 -4.52 -15.53 61.88
N SER A 110 -5.47 -16.49 61.80
CA SER A 110 -6.51 -16.90 62.78
C SER A 110 -7.75 -16.02 63.01
N ASP A 111 -8.93 -16.45 62.55
CA ASP A 111 -9.84 -17.43 63.20
C ASP A 111 -10.74 -18.06 62.09
N LEU A 112 -11.07 -19.35 62.03
CA LEU A 112 -11.71 -20.27 62.99
C LEU A 112 -13.16 -19.93 63.34
N LEU A 113 -14.11 -20.70 62.77
CA LEU A 113 -15.05 -21.53 63.53
C LEU A 113 -15.78 -22.54 62.60
N GLU A 114 -15.95 -23.77 63.08
CA GLU A 114 -16.71 -24.85 62.43
C GLU A 114 -18.15 -24.90 62.96
N THR A 115 -19.11 -25.37 62.15
CA THR A 115 -20.30 -26.12 62.63
C THR A 115 -20.71 -27.17 61.60
N ASP A 116 -21.41 -28.20 62.09
CA ASP A 116 -21.49 -29.53 61.50
C ASP A 116 -22.60 -29.74 60.43
N ALA A 117 -22.58 -30.91 59.79
CA ALA A 117 -23.49 -31.34 58.74
C ALA A 117 -24.88 -31.79 59.23
N VAL A 118 -25.84 -31.90 58.30
CA VAL A 118 -26.69 -33.10 58.07
C VAL A 118 -27.36 -33.05 56.69
N ALA A 119 -27.76 -34.20 56.16
CA ALA A 119 -28.28 -34.35 54.80
C ALA A 119 -29.80 -34.58 54.73
N ALA A 120 -30.41 -34.20 53.60
CA ALA A 120 -31.67 -34.73 53.10
C ALA A 120 -31.65 -34.67 51.55
N GLY A 121 -32.05 -35.76 50.88
CA GLY A 121 -32.15 -35.85 49.42
C GLY A 121 -33.59 -36.06 48.96
N ILE A 122 -33.88 -35.68 47.71
CA ILE A 122 -35.15 -35.97 47.02
C ILE A 122 -34.84 -36.25 45.54
N ASP A 123 -35.36 -37.33 44.98
CA ASP A 123 -35.21 -37.67 43.57
C ASP A 123 -36.02 -36.74 42.65
N SER A 124 -35.51 -36.51 41.43
CA SER A 124 -36.32 -36.30 40.22
C SER A 124 -35.52 -36.66 38.97
N GLU A 125 -36.17 -37.39 38.07
CA GLU A 125 -35.60 -38.08 36.89
C GLU A 125 -35.41 -37.15 35.67
N PRO A 126 -34.67 -37.58 34.61
CA PRO A 126 -33.95 -36.65 33.74
C PRO A 126 -34.81 -35.95 32.67
N GLY A 127 -34.62 -34.63 32.57
CA GLY A 127 -35.10 -33.81 31.46
C GLY A 127 -34.07 -33.76 30.33
N SER A 128 -34.40 -34.36 29.19
CA SER A 128 -33.60 -34.21 27.95
C SER A 128 -33.63 -32.76 27.47
N LEU A 129 -32.45 -32.17 27.30
CA LEU A 129 -32.22 -31.14 26.29
C LEU A 129 -31.01 -31.58 25.45
N ALA A 130 -31.06 -31.26 24.17
CA ALA A 130 -30.11 -31.74 23.19
C ALA A 130 -28.68 -31.35 23.56
N GLY A 131 -27.72 -32.18 23.15
CA GLY A 131 -26.41 -31.65 22.82
C GLY A 131 -26.62 -30.63 21.72
N VAL A 132 -26.45 -29.34 22.05
CA VAL A 132 -26.06 -28.36 21.04
C VAL A 132 -24.72 -28.84 20.53
N ASP A 133 -24.72 -29.37 19.31
CA ASP A 133 -23.51 -29.54 18.52
C ASP A 133 -23.11 -28.12 18.07
N GLU A 134 -22.70 -27.32 19.06
CA GLU A 134 -22.17 -25.97 18.90
C GLU A 134 -20.73 -26.12 18.40
N VAL A 135 -20.61 -26.65 17.18
CA VAL A 135 -19.78 -25.98 16.18
C VAL A 135 -20.28 -24.54 16.08
N ALA A 136 -19.84 -23.74 17.05
CA ALA A 136 -19.48 -22.37 16.77
C ALA A 136 -18.50 -22.46 15.60
N GLU A 137 -18.99 -22.15 14.41
CA GLU A 137 -18.12 -21.82 13.30
C GLU A 137 -17.20 -20.73 13.84
N LEU A 138 -15.92 -21.07 13.99
CA LEU A 138 -14.93 -20.09 14.37
C LEU A 138 -14.93 -19.10 13.20
N GLU A 139 -15.50 -17.91 13.42
CA GLU A 139 -15.31 -16.78 12.54
C GLU A 139 -13.80 -16.52 12.53
N HIS A 140 -13.13 -17.03 11.49
CA HIS A 140 -11.69 -16.91 11.38
C HIS A 140 -11.41 -15.41 11.22
N GLU A 141 -10.61 -14.86 12.14
CA GLU A 141 -10.29 -13.42 12.17
C GLU A 141 -9.90 -12.93 10.77
N PHE A 142 -9.11 -13.74 10.07
CA PHE A 142 -8.71 -13.53 8.69
C PHE A 142 -9.45 -14.50 7.76
N VAL A 143 -9.80 -14.05 6.56
CA VAL A 143 -10.61 -14.81 5.58
C VAL A 143 -9.94 -16.09 5.04
N GLY A 144 -8.64 -16.25 5.25
CA GLY A 144 -7.87 -17.44 4.91
C GLY A 144 -6.65 -17.64 5.81
N ASP A 145 -6.02 -18.80 5.69
CA ASP A 145 -4.91 -19.21 6.55
C ASP A 145 -3.61 -18.45 6.27
N ALA A 146 -2.91 -18.11 7.34
CA ALA A 146 -1.55 -17.55 7.37
C ALA A 146 -0.78 -18.13 8.55
N SER A 147 0.53 -17.89 8.66
CA SER A 147 1.26 -18.33 9.85
C SER A 147 0.85 -17.51 11.09
N PRO A 148 0.98 -18.07 12.31
CA PRO A 148 0.70 -17.32 13.55
C PRO A 148 1.55 -16.04 13.68
N GLU A 149 2.76 -16.04 13.12
CA GLU A 149 3.68 -14.90 13.14
C GLU A 149 3.18 -13.75 12.26
N GLU A 150 2.68 -14.05 11.05
CA GLU A 150 2.03 -13.07 10.16
C GLU A 150 0.72 -12.54 10.76
N MET A 151 -0.09 -13.41 11.36
CA MET A 151 -1.32 -13.00 12.08
C MET A 151 -1.00 -12.06 13.24
N ASP A 152 -0.01 -12.39 14.08
CA ASP A 152 0.41 -11.52 15.19
C ASP A 152 1.07 -10.23 14.70
N GLN A 153 1.72 -10.21 13.53
CA GLN A 153 2.21 -8.99 12.89
C GLN A 153 1.07 -8.06 12.47
N TYR A 154 0.04 -8.59 11.81
CA TYR A 154 -1.13 -7.80 11.42
C TYR A 154 -1.90 -7.27 12.63
N ARG A 155 -2.00 -8.05 13.72
CA ARG A 155 -2.58 -7.59 15.00
C ARG A 155 -1.78 -6.42 15.60
N ARG A 156 -0.43 -6.51 15.67
CA ARG A 156 0.42 -5.40 16.15
C ARG A 156 0.25 -4.14 15.31
N ILE A 157 0.26 -4.27 13.98
CA ILE A 157 0.12 -3.12 13.07
C ILE A 157 -1.25 -2.46 13.26
N ARG A 158 -2.32 -3.25 13.36
CA ARG A 158 -3.70 -2.77 13.61
C ARG A 158 -3.80 -1.90 14.87
N GLU A 159 -3.13 -2.30 15.95
CA GLU A 159 -3.13 -1.64 17.27
C GLU A 159 -2.13 -0.47 17.39
N ALA A 160 -1.15 -0.36 16.49
CA ALA A 160 -0.13 0.68 16.55
C ALA A 160 -0.67 2.09 16.23
N ASP A 161 -0.04 3.11 16.81
CA ASP A 161 -0.24 4.53 16.49
C ASP A 161 1.02 5.03 15.76
N ASP A 162 1.05 4.81 14.44
CA ASP A 162 2.26 4.88 13.60
C ASP A 162 2.09 5.72 12.32
N VAL A 163 0.90 6.26 12.04
CA VAL A 163 0.60 6.96 10.77
C VAL A 163 1.43 8.23 10.61
N ASP A 164 1.56 9.05 11.67
CA ASP A 164 2.48 10.20 11.70
C ASP A 164 3.94 9.77 11.42
N ALA A 165 4.40 8.68 12.03
CA ALA A 165 5.76 8.18 11.85
C ALA A 165 6.00 7.68 10.41
N LEU A 166 5.03 6.98 9.83
CA LEU A 166 5.07 6.55 8.44
C LEU A 166 5.10 7.73 7.47
N ALA A 167 4.32 8.79 7.73
CA ALA A 167 4.32 10.02 6.94
C ALA A 167 5.70 10.71 7.00
N ASP A 168 6.24 10.93 8.21
CA ASP A 168 7.56 11.54 8.42
C ASP A 168 8.71 10.74 7.77
N GLN A 169 8.69 9.40 7.85
CA GLN A 169 9.77 8.54 7.35
C GLN A 169 9.69 8.24 5.84
N SER A 170 8.49 8.26 5.25
CA SER A 170 8.29 7.99 3.82
C SER A 170 8.16 9.25 2.95
N GLY A 171 7.70 10.37 3.53
CA GLY A 171 7.30 11.56 2.80
C GLY A 171 5.99 11.43 2.03
N MET A 172 5.21 10.35 2.24
CA MET A 172 3.93 10.12 1.58
C MET A 172 2.77 10.83 2.33
N PRO A 173 1.65 11.15 1.66
CA PRO A 173 0.55 11.89 2.29
C PRO A 173 -0.09 11.10 3.45
N HIS A 174 -0.28 11.75 4.61
CA HIS A 174 -0.85 11.13 5.81
C HIS A 174 -2.23 10.52 5.51
N GLU A 175 -3.08 11.22 4.76
CA GLU A 175 -4.43 10.76 4.40
C GLU A 175 -4.44 9.50 3.51
N VAL A 176 -3.35 9.23 2.79
CA VAL A 176 -3.19 8.01 1.98
C VAL A 176 -2.71 6.85 2.85
N ILE A 177 -1.78 7.11 3.78
CA ILE A 177 -1.31 6.10 4.75
C ILE A 177 -2.44 5.70 5.71
N GLU A 178 -3.22 6.67 6.19
CA GLU A 178 -4.40 6.45 7.03
C GLU A 178 -5.44 5.56 6.33
N GLU A 179 -5.80 5.88 5.09
CA GLU A 179 -6.73 5.09 4.28
C GLU A 179 -6.20 3.65 4.08
N ALA A 180 -4.92 3.51 3.70
CA ALA A 180 -4.28 2.20 3.53
C ALA A 180 -4.25 1.38 4.84
N LYS A 181 -3.94 2.03 5.98
CA LYS A 181 -3.98 1.37 7.29
C LYS A 181 -5.37 0.88 7.64
N GLN A 182 -6.36 1.77 7.48
CA GLN A 182 -7.75 1.46 7.73
C GLN A 182 -8.26 0.34 6.81
N HIS A 183 -7.76 0.27 5.58
CA HIS A 183 -8.21 -0.70 4.59
C HIS A 183 -7.66 -2.10 4.85
N LEU A 184 -6.33 -2.24 4.89
CA LEU A 184 -5.67 -3.55 4.99
C LEU A 184 -5.78 -4.18 6.39
N PHE A 185 -5.56 -3.37 7.44
CA PHE A 185 -5.35 -3.91 8.79
C PHE A 185 -6.56 -3.77 9.71
N GLN A 186 -7.34 -2.67 9.60
CA GLN A 186 -8.36 -2.31 10.60
C GLN A 186 -9.82 -2.56 10.18
N ARG A 187 -10.14 -2.67 8.88
CA ARG A 187 -11.48 -3.04 8.40
C ARG A 187 -11.58 -4.52 8.08
N GLN A 188 -12.76 -5.08 8.33
CA GLN A 188 -13.18 -6.37 7.81
C GLN A 188 -14.01 -6.16 6.54
N HIS A 189 -13.92 -7.09 5.60
CA HIS A 189 -14.51 -7.01 4.27
C HIS A 189 -15.14 -8.35 3.86
N ASP A 190 -16.06 -8.30 2.91
CA ASP A 190 -16.55 -9.49 2.19
C ASP A 190 -15.57 -9.83 1.06
N VAL A 191 -14.80 -10.91 1.25
CA VAL A 191 -13.73 -11.34 0.34
C VAL A 191 -14.14 -12.62 -0.38
N ALA A 192 -14.22 -12.57 -1.71
CA ALA A 192 -14.27 -13.78 -2.52
C ALA A 192 -12.88 -14.46 -2.50
N VAL A 193 -12.81 -15.66 -1.91
CA VAL A 193 -11.58 -16.47 -1.83
C VAL A 193 -11.59 -17.66 -2.78
N GLY A 194 -12.72 -17.92 -3.44
CA GLY A 194 -12.87 -18.86 -4.55
C GLY A 194 -14.21 -18.69 -5.27
N PRO A 195 -14.47 -19.50 -6.32
CA PRO A 195 -15.78 -19.62 -6.94
C PRO A 195 -16.89 -19.88 -5.91
N ASP A 196 -17.91 -19.02 -5.88
CA ASP A 196 -19.05 -19.04 -4.94
C ASP A 196 -18.66 -19.02 -3.43
N ASP A 197 -17.40 -18.79 -3.06
CA ASP A 197 -16.90 -18.75 -1.67
C ASP A 197 -16.52 -17.31 -1.27
N VAL A 198 -17.44 -16.64 -0.56
CA VAL A 198 -17.27 -15.29 0.01
C VAL A 198 -17.25 -15.38 1.52
N ARG A 199 -16.23 -14.79 2.14
CA ARG A 199 -16.01 -14.82 3.60
C ARG A 199 -15.87 -13.42 4.16
N HIS A 200 -16.44 -13.19 5.34
CA HIS A 200 -16.30 -11.93 6.07
C HIS A 200 -15.12 -12.01 7.03
N GLY A 201 -14.23 -11.02 7.02
CA GLY A 201 -13.09 -10.97 7.94
C GLY A 201 -12.02 -9.96 7.52
N TYR A 202 -10.88 -9.95 8.21
CA TYR A 202 -9.70 -9.21 7.76
C TYR A 202 -9.03 -9.94 6.58
N PHE A 203 -8.30 -9.22 5.73
CA PHE A 203 -7.53 -9.84 4.65
C PHE A 203 -6.46 -10.82 5.18
N THR A 204 -6.24 -11.93 4.47
CA THR A 204 -5.20 -12.91 4.80
C THR A 204 -3.82 -12.23 4.92
N PRO A 205 -3.14 -12.35 6.08
CA PRO A 205 -1.83 -11.72 6.30
C PRO A 205 -0.75 -12.16 5.29
N ASP A 206 0.01 -11.19 4.77
CA ASP A 206 1.21 -11.42 3.97
C ASP A 206 2.42 -10.74 4.62
N ALA A 207 3.44 -11.53 4.96
CA ALA A 207 4.68 -11.05 5.57
C ALA A 207 5.34 -9.90 4.79
N LEU A 208 5.21 -9.82 3.45
CA LEU A 208 5.84 -8.78 2.65
C LEU A 208 5.29 -7.39 3.00
N TYR A 209 3.98 -7.27 3.23
CA TYR A 209 3.36 -5.99 3.60
C TYR A 209 3.58 -5.66 5.07
N GLY A 210 3.52 -6.67 5.95
CA GLY A 210 3.82 -6.49 7.38
C GLY A 210 5.26 -6.03 7.64
N ASP A 211 6.25 -6.71 7.05
CA ASP A 211 7.67 -6.35 7.15
C ASP A 211 7.96 -4.97 6.53
N LEU A 212 7.30 -4.63 5.43
CA LEU A 212 7.47 -3.34 4.77
C LEU A 212 6.90 -2.20 5.64
N TRP A 213 5.73 -2.41 6.25
CA TRP A 213 5.08 -1.48 7.16
C TRP A 213 5.91 -1.25 8.43
N GLU A 214 6.25 -2.31 9.17
CA GLU A 214 7.08 -2.22 10.39
C GLU A 214 8.47 -1.62 10.09
N ARG A 215 9.04 -1.86 8.89
CA ARG A 215 10.31 -1.24 8.45
C ARG A 215 10.19 0.27 8.21
N VAL A 216 9.12 0.75 7.57
CA VAL A 216 8.93 2.21 7.36
C VAL A 216 8.62 2.89 8.69
N ALA A 217 7.71 2.33 9.50
CA ALA A 217 7.31 2.90 10.80
C ALA A 217 8.48 3.01 11.79
N SER A 218 9.44 2.07 11.75
CA SER A 218 10.64 2.10 12.59
C SER A 218 11.73 3.08 12.12
N GLY A 219 11.54 3.77 10.98
CA GLY A 219 12.55 4.67 10.39
C GLY A 219 13.82 3.96 9.94
N ALA A 220 13.73 2.66 9.64
CA ALA A 220 14.87 1.87 9.19
C ALA A 220 15.24 2.21 7.74
N GLU A 221 16.53 2.14 7.39
CA GLU A 221 17.01 2.53 6.06
C GLU A 221 16.32 1.74 4.94
N LEU A 222 15.51 2.45 4.15
CA LEU A 222 14.81 1.90 3.00
C LEU A 222 15.76 1.81 1.79
N THR A 223 15.73 0.69 1.08
CA THR A 223 16.30 0.64 -0.28
C THR A 223 15.38 1.35 -1.27
N ASP A 224 15.87 1.65 -2.48
CA ASP A 224 15.01 2.18 -3.55
C ASP A 224 13.87 1.21 -3.90
N LYS A 225 14.11 -0.10 -3.77
CA LYS A 225 13.06 -1.13 -3.93
C LYS A 225 11.98 -0.97 -2.86
N ASN A 226 12.36 -0.89 -1.58
CA ASN A 226 11.41 -0.71 -0.48
C ASN A 226 10.60 0.58 -0.60
N ARG A 227 11.23 1.71 -0.96
CA ARG A 227 10.53 2.98 -1.22
C ARG A 227 9.45 2.82 -2.31
N MET A 228 9.80 2.12 -3.39
CA MET A 228 8.89 1.93 -4.52
C MET A 228 7.79 0.90 -4.27
N GLU A 229 8.10 -0.16 -3.54
CA GLU A 229 7.11 -1.14 -3.09
C GLU A 229 6.11 -0.48 -2.15
N PHE A 230 6.56 0.38 -1.21
CA PHE A 230 5.66 1.09 -0.30
C PHE A 230 4.79 2.14 -1.02
N TRP A 231 5.36 2.89 -1.97
CA TRP A 231 4.60 3.83 -2.82
C TRP A 231 3.51 3.12 -3.65
N SER A 232 3.85 2.01 -4.34
CA SER A 232 2.89 1.27 -5.17
C SER A 232 1.86 0.51 -4.34
N PHE A 233 2.24 0.05 -3.15
CA PHE A 233 1.34 -0.49 -2.14
C PHE A 233 0.32 0.57 -1.67
N LEU A 234 0.76 1.74 -1.20
CA LEU A 234 -0.15 2.82 -0.78
C LEU A 234 -1.11 3.25 -1.91
N ALA A 235 -0.64 3.28 -3.16
CA ALA A 235 -1.48 3.52 -4.32
C ALA A 235 -2.54 2.43 -4.57
N HIS A 236 -2.20 1.16 -4.30
CA HIS A 236 -3.10 0.02 -4.40
C HIS A 236 -4.22 0.10 -3.36
N GLU A 237 -3.86 0.10 -2.08
CA GLU A 237 -4.81 0.07 -0.96
C GLU A 237 -5.81 1.24 -1.00
N TYR A 238 -5.35 2.45 -1.35
CA TYR A 238 -6.21 3.62 -1.45
C TYR A 238 -7.27 3.48 -2.54
N VAL A 239 -6.86 3.06 -3.75
CA VAL A 239 -7.78 2.94 -4.88
C VAL A 239 -8.71 1.75 -4.70
N GLU A 240 -8.21 0.62 -4.18
CA GLU A 240 -9.04 -0.53 -3.83
C GLU A 240 -10.14 -0.13 -2.82
N SER A 241 -9.74 0.45 -1.69
CA SER A 241 -10.68 0.92 -0.66
C SER A 241 -11.77 1.84 -1.21
N ARG A 242 -11.38 2.80 -2.06
CA ARG A 242 -12.32 3.78 -2.63
C ARG A 242 -13.24 3.20 -3.71
N LEU A 243 -12.81 2.14 -4.40
CA LEU A 243 -13.68 1.37 -5.30
C LEU A 243 -14.63 0.44 -4.52
N MET A 244 -14.17 -0.17 -3.42
CA MET A 244 -15.03 -0.94 -2.52
C MET A 244 -16.08 -0.06 -1.83
N ALA A 245 -15.70 1.14 -1.38
CA ALA A 245 -16.62 2.14 -0.85
C ALA A 245 -17.63 2.66 -1.91
N ALA A 246 -17.34 2.49 -3.20
CA ALA A 246 -18.27 2.76 -4.30
C ALA A 246 -19.18 1.56 -4.65
N GLY A 247 -19.05 0.42 -3.97
CA GLY A 247 -19.89 -0.78 -4.14
C GLY A 247 -19.34 -1.84 -5.09
N LEU A 248 -18.09 -1.72 -5.55
CA LEU A 248 -17.41 -2.75 -6.32
C LEU A 248 -16.86 -3.84 -5.37
N PRO A 249 -17.06 -5.14 -5.62
CA PRO A 249 -16.52 -6.17 -4.71
C PRO A 249 -15.00 -6.25 -4.80
N TYR A 250 -14.35 -6.70 -3.72
CA TYR A 250 -12.90 -6.94 -3.68
C TYR A 250 -12.41 -7.81 -4.85
N ARG A 251 -13.02 -8.98 -5.01
CA ARG A 251 -12.91 -9.93 -6.11
C ARG A 251 -14.31 -10.42 -6.50
N SER A 252 -14.51 -10.79 -7.76
CA SER A 252 -15.77 -11.41 -8.18
C SER A 252 -15.89 -12.83 -7.63
N PRO A 253 -17.03 -13.23 -7.03
CA PRO A 253 -17.29 -14.62 -6.65
C PRO A 253 -17.77 -15.49 -7.83
N ASP A 254 -18.09 -14.90 -8.98
CA ASP A 254 -18.57 -15.63 -10.17
C ASP A 254 -17.52 -16.67 -10.61
N PRO A 255 -17.87 -17.96 -10.76
CA PRO A 255 -16.92 -19.00 -11.15
C PRO A 255 -16.13 -18.75 -12.44
N GLU A 256 -16.66 -17.99 -13.41
CA GLU A 256 -15.94 -17.66 -14.65
C GLU A 256 -14.92 -16.51 -14.46
N ALA A 257 -14.87 -15.87 -13.28
CA ALA A 257 -13.81 -14.95 -12.87
C ALA A 257 -12.54 -15.64 -12.34
N TRP A 258 -12.50 -16.98 -12.32
CA TRP A 258 -11.40 -17.78 -11.78
C TRP A 258 -10.90 -18.80 -12.82
N ASP A 259 -9.60 -19.08 -12.81
CA ASP A 259 -9.01 -20.09 -13.70
C ASP A 259 -9.13 -21.52 -13.13
N GLN A 260 -8.67 -22.51 -13.90
CA GLN A 260 -8.74 -23.93 -13.53
C GLN A 260 -7.87 -24.31 -12.31
N SER A 261 -7.03 -23.40 -11.80
CA SER A 261 -6.24 -23.58 -10.57
C SER A 261 -6.86 -22.88 -9.36
N GLY A 262 -7.93 -22.10 -9.54
CA GLY A 262 -8.46 -21.21 -8.50
C GLY A 262 -7.71 -19.88 -8.39
N THR A 263 -7.03 -19.44 -9.47
CA THR A 263 -6.42 -18.10 -9.52
C THR A 263 -7.44 -17.09 -10.08
N PRO A 264 -7.69 -15.94 -9.42
CA PRO A 264 -8.60 -14.92 -9.94
C PRO A 264 -8.06 -14.25 -11.21
N LEU A 265 -8.93 -14.06 -12.19
CA LEU A 265 -8.64 -13.43 -13.47
C LEU A 265 -8.85 -11.91 -13.41
N ALA A 266 -7.91 -11.14 -13.94
CA ALA A 266 -8.13 -9.73 -14.25
C ALA A 266 -8.78 -9.62 -15.64
N THR A 267 -10.08 -9.34 -15.70
CA THR A 267 -10.87 -9.22 -16.94
C THR A 267 -11.97 -8.15 -16.81
N SER A 268 -12.32 -7.51 -17.91
CA SER A 268 -13.41 -6.52 -18.01
C SER A 268 -14.80 -7.12 -17.78
N ASP A 269 -14.98 -8.43 -18.00
CA ASP A 269 -16.25 -9.14 -17.75
C ASP A 269 -16.59 -9.28 -16.25
N TYR A 270 -15.56 -9.32 -15.39
CA TYR A 270 -15.67 -9.53 -13.94
C TYR A 270 -14.88 -8.48 -13.15
N PRO A 271 -15.28 -7.19 -13.24
CA PRO A 271 -14.53 -6.11 -12.62
C PRO A 271 -14.57 -6.21 -11.09
N SER A 272 -13.44 -5.94 -10.46
CA SER A 272 -13.28 -5.95 -9.00
C SER A 272 -12.32 -4.87 -8.54
N ALA A 273 -12.40 -4.48 -7.28
CA ALA A 273 -11.57 -3.41 -6.73
C ALA A 273 -10.07 -3.77 -6.80
N HIS A 274 -9.70 -4.98 -6.35
CA HIS A 274 -8.32 -5.48 -6.37
C HIS A 274 -7.70 -5.55 -7.77
N ASN A 275 -8.47 -6.03 -8.76
CA ASN A 275 -8.00 -6.11 -10.14
C ASN A 275 -7.88 -4.72 -10.79
N THR A 276 -8.71 -3.76 -10.38
CA THR A 276 -8.74 -2.38 -10.91
C THR A 276 -7.72 -1.47 -10.22
N ALA A 277 -7.33 -1.76 -8.99
CA ALA A 277 -6.34 -0.97 -8.26
C ALA A 277 -4.96 -0.95 -8.97
N PRO A 278 -4.14 0.11 -8.78
CA PRO A 278 -2.76 0.15 -9.27
C PRO A 278 -1.97 -1.08 -8.82
N LEU A 279 -1.11 -1.64 -9.67
CA LEU A 279 -0.32 -2.83 -9.32
C LEU A 279 0.57 -2.59 -8.09
N SER A 280 0.26 -3.27 -6.98
CA SER A 280 1.08 -3.29 -5.77
C SER A 280 2.46 -3.93 -6.01
N THR A 281 3.46 -3.53 -5.21
CA THR A 281 4.86 -4.02 -5.23
C THR A 281 5.64 -3.80 -6.54
N ARG A 282 5.35 -2.72 -7.29
CA ARG A 282 6.04 -2.39 -8.57
C ARG A 282 6.85 -1.09 -8.48
N SER A 283 7.92 -1.02 -9.27
CA SER A 283 8.71 0.21 -9.44
C SER A 283 8.01 1.22 -10.35
N SER A 284 8.19 2.54 -10.12
CA SER A 284 7.65 3.61 -10.99
C SER A 284 8.09 3.54 -12.46
N ARG A 285 9.14 2.77 -12.77
CA ARG A 285 9.54 2.43 -14.16
C ARG A 285 8.56 1.51 -14.88
N MET A 286 7.58 0.96 -14.17
CA MET A 286 6.47 0.19 -14.72
C MET A 286 5.16 0.94 -14.49
N ASP A 287 4.29 0.87 -15.48
CA ASP A 287 3.00 1.56 -15.49
C ASP A 287 2.02 0.83 -14.55
N LEU A 288 1.70 1.40 -13.39
CA LEU A 288 0.87 0.71 -12.39
C LEU A 288 -0.55 0.40 -12.89
N LEU A 289 -1.05 1.14 -13.88
CA LEU A 289 -2.39 0.98 -14.44
C LEU A 289 -2.38 0.13 -15.73
N ILE A 290 -1.32 -0.63 -16.00
CA ILE A 290 -1.17 -1.39 -17.27
C ILE A 290 -2.32 -2.37 -17.54
N LEU A 291 -2.94 -2.95 -16.49
CA LEU A 291 -4.10 -3.84 -16.62
C LEU A 291 -5.32 -3.17 -17.25
N TRP A 292 -5.44 -1.85 -17.11
CA TRP A 292 -6.56 -1.08 -17.68
C TRP A 292 -6.51 -1.07 -19.21
N ASP A 293 -5.30 -1.02 -19.79
CA ASP A 293 -5.08 -1.06 -21.24
C ASP A 293 -5.10 -2.50 -21.81
N SER A 294 -4.74 -3.50 -20.99
CA SER A 294 -4.48 -4.87 -21.47
C SER A 294 -5.58 -5.88 -21.17
N SER A 295 -6.47 -5.59 -20.21
CA SER A 295 -7.28 -6.62 -19.56
C SER A 295 -8.64 -6.12 -19.01
N LEU A 296 -8.77 -4.85 -18.64
CA LEU A 296 -10.01 -4.29 -18.07
C LEU A 296 -10.73 -3.30 -19.01
N ASP A 297 -10.14 -2.94 -20.14
CA ASP A 297 -10.67 -1.99 -21.13
C ASP A 297 -11.05 -0.60 -20.57
N ILE A 298 -10.43 -0.17 -19.45
CA ILE A 298 -10.75 1.09 -18.74
C ILE A 298 -10.05 2.29 -19.44
N PRO A 299 -10.80 3.25 -20.02
CA PRO A 299 -10.22 4.29 -20.89
C PRO A 299 -9.54 5.42 -20.11
N ARG A 300 -8.24 5.26 -19.81
CA ARG A 300 -7.43 6.23 -19.04
C ARG A 300 -6.65 7.28 -19.82
N GLY A 301 -6.41 7.06 -21.11
CA GLY A 301 -5.51 7.89 -21.91
C GLY A 301 -4.10 8.00 -21.30
N ASP A 302 -3.62 9.23 -21.11
CA ASP A 302 -2.27 9.48 -20.58
C ASP A 302 -2.17 9.40 -19.03
N LEU A 303 -3.26 9.10 -18.30
CA LEU A 303 -3.25 9.05 -16.84
C LEU A 303 -2.28 7.99 -16.27
N ARG A 304 -1.49 8.41 -15.27
CA ARG A 304 -0.53 7.60 -14.50
C ARG A 304 -0.67 7.96 -13.01
N VAL A 305 -0.29 7.05 -12.11
CA VAL A 305 -0.15 7.37 -10.68
C VAL A 305 1.03 8.31 -10.47
N ALA A 306 0.86 9.39 -9.72
CA ALA A 306 1.91 10.36 -9.44
C ALA A 306 2.93 9.85 -8.39
N GLU A 307 4.19 10.29 -8.48
CA GLU A 307 5.25 9.89 -7.54
C GLU A 307 4.99 10.37 -6.10
N ASP A 308 4.19 11.42 -5.93
CA ASP A 308 3.75 12.00 -4.64
C ASP A 308 2.34 11.54 -4.21
N LEU A 309 1.72 10.63 -4.97
CA LEU A 309 0.35 10.13 -4.77
C LEU A 309 -0.76 11.21 -4.82
N SER A 310 -0.45 12.45 -5.25
CA SER A 310 -1.37 13.60 -5.23
C SER A 310 -2.60 13.47 -6.15
N ASN A 311 -2.64 12.46 -7.03
CA ASN A 311 -3.71 12.27 -8.00
C ASN A 311 -4.52 10.97 -7.81
N LEU A 312 -4.44 10.30 -6.66
CA LEU A 312 -5.18 9.05 -6.45
C LEU A 312 -6.71 9.21 -6.55
N ASP A 313 -7.29 10.35 -6.12
CA ASP A 313 -8.72 10.63 -6.34
C ASP A 313 -9.09 10.77 -7.83
N GLU A 314 -8.17 11.23 -8.70
CA GLU A 314 -8.36 11.26 -10.15
C GLU A 314 -8.28 9.85 -10.76
N VAL A 315 -7.39 8.99 -10.23
CA VAL A 315 -7.34 7.56 -10.57
C VAL A 315 -8.65 6.86 -10.18
N VAL A 316 -9.17 7.09 -8.98
CA VAL A 316 -10.47 6.58 -8.54
C VAL A 316 -11.59 7.09 -9.46
N ARG A 317 -11.62 8.39 -9.80
CA ARG A 317 -12.64 8.98 -10.69
C ARG A 317 -12.65 8.31 -12.06
N VAL A 318 -11.50 8.15 -12.70
CA VAL A 318 -11.40 7.56 -14.05
C VAL A 318 -11.68 6.06 -14.03
N ALA A 319 -11.25 5.33 -12.99
CA ALA A 319 -11.63 3.93 -12.78
C ALA A 319 -13.15 3.77 -12.70
N LYS A 320 -13.81 4.58 -11.87
CA LYS A 320 -15.27 4.60 -11.73
C LYS A 320 -15.99 4.93 -13.04
N GLU A 321 -15.53 5.94 -13.77
CA GLU A 321 -16.14 6.34 -15.06
C GLU A 321 -16.00 5.26 -16.13
N GLY A 322 -14.88 4.52 -16.17
CA GLY A 322 -14.70 3.39 -17.08
C GLY A 322 -15.54 2.16 -16.70
N LEU A 323 -15.76 1.93 -15.40
CA LEU A 323 -16.61 0.84 -14.89
C LEU A 323 -18.11 1.19 -14.84
N GLY A 324 -18.48 2.46 -14.99
CA GLY A 324 -19.88 2.93 -14.95
C GLY A 324 -20.47 3.13 -13.54
N LEU A 325 -19.64 3.50 -12.56
CA LEU A 325 -19.96 3.60 -11.11
C LEU A 325 -20.15 5.04 -10.59
#